data_AF-A0A7X8ZWL6-F1
#
_entry.id   AF-A0A7X8ZWL6-F1
#
_cell.length_a   1.000
_cell.length_b   1.000
_cell.length_c   1.000
_cell.angle_alpha   90.00
_cell.angle_beta   90.00
_cell.angle_gamma   90.00
#
_symmetry.space_group_name_H-M   'P 1'
#
loop_
_entity.id
_entity.type
_entity.pdbx_description
1 polymer ?
#
loop_
_entity_poly.entity_id
_entity_poly.type
_entity_poly.pdbx_seq_one_letter_code
_entity_poly.pdbx_strand_id
1 'polypeptide(L)'
;DLARSYGIRVYTIGVGTQGVAPTPVQTPFGIKIQNVEVDIDEKTLTEIAAITGGQYFRAEDNESLSNIYHEIDEMEKYLIKVENVTRKKELYLPFALLALSLIFIELILRRTWLRSIP
;
A
#
# COMPACT_ATOMS: atom_id res chain seq x y z
N ASP A 1 -15.89 -6.62 -10.23
CA ASP A 1 -16.55 -6.51 -8.91
C ASP A 1 -15.69 -6.78 -7.68
N LEU A 2 -14.79 -7.78 -7.68
CA LEU A 2 -13.97 -8.11 -6.50
C LEU A 2 -13.18 -6.89 -5.96
N ALA A 3 -12.50 -6.16 -6.83
CA ALA A 3 -11.72 -4.97 -6.46
C ALA A 3 -12.58 -3.90 -5.75
N ARG A 4 -13.80 -3.65 -6.27
CA ARG A 4 -14.75 -2.70 -5.68
C ARG A 4 -15.16 -3.12 -4.26
N SER A 5 -15.45 -4.41 -4.04
CA SER A 5 -15.86 -4.90 -2.70
C SER A 5 -14.74 -4.81 -1.66
N TYR A 6 -13.47 -4.84 -2.07
CA TYR A 6 -12.32 -4.69 -1.18
C TYR A 6 -11.84 -3.25 -1.04
N GLY A 7 -12.52 -2.27 -1.65
CA GLY A 7 -12.09 -0.86 -1.63
C GLY A 7 -10.79 -0.61 -2.38
N ILE A 8 -10.44 -1.48 -3.34
CA ILE A 8 -9.24 -1.36 -4.17
C ILE A 8 -9.60 -0.52 -5.39
N ARG A 9 -8.90 0.62 -5.55
CA ARG A 9 -8.99 1.48 -6.74
C ARG A 9 -8.17 0.86 -7.87
N VAL A 10 -8.75 0.77 -9.07
CA VAL A 10 -8.06 0.24 -10.26
C VAL A 10 -7.94 1.37 -11.27
N TYR A 11 -6.70 1.66 -11.67
CA TYR A 11 -6.37 2.61 -12.73
C TYR A 11 -6.04 1.83 -14.00
N THR A 12 -6.65 2.19 -15.12
CA THR A 12 -6.45 1.51 -16.41
C THR A 12 -5.67 2.42 -17.35
N ILE A 13 -4.59 1.92 -17.93
CA ILE A 13 -3.72 2.69 -18.84
C ILE A 13 -3.74 2.02 -20.22
N GLY A 14 -4.28 2.71 -21.22
CA GLY A 14 -4.25 2.28 -22.61
C GLY A 14 -2.96 2.71 -23.30
N VAL A 15 -2.08 1.76 -23.64
CA VAL A 15 -0.78 2.02 -24.28
C VAL A 15 -0.87 1.75 -25.78
N GLY A 16 -0.48 2.72 -26.60
CA GLY A 16 -0.37 2.54 -28.05
C GLY A 16 -0.63 3.82 -28.84
N THR A 17 -0.07 3.91 -30.04
CA THR A 17 -0.27 5.05 -30.96
C THR A 17 -1.66 5.01 -31.58
N GLN A 18 -2.28 6.18 -31.81
CA GLN A 18 -3.56 6.28 -32.50
C GLN A 18 -3.43 5.92 -33.99
N GLY A 19 -4.42 5.21 -34.53
CA GLY A 19 -4.49 4.87 -35.95
C GLY A 19 -3.94 3.49 -36.28
N VAL A 20 -2.86 3.40 -37.05
CA VAL A 20 -2.36 2.11 -37.58
C VAL A 20 -0.99 1.74 -37.03
N ALA A 21 -0.83 0.49 -36.60
CA ALA A 21 0.45 -0.06 -36.17
C ALA A 21 0.93 -1.16 -37.15
N PRO A 22 2.21 -1.13 -37.56
CA PRO A 22 2.81 -2.19 -38.37
C PRO A 22 2.86 -3.48 -37.56
N THR A 23 1.94 -4.39 -37.85
CA THR A 23 1.78 -5.64 -37.12
C THR A 23 2.23 -6.81 -37.99
N PRO A 24 3.07 -7.73 -37.48
CA PRO A 24 3.44 -8.94 -38.19
C PRO A 24 2.24 -9.89 -38.23
N VAL A 25 1.65 -10.06 -39.40
CA VAL A 25 0.50 -10.97 -39.60
C VAL A 25 1.00 -12.24 -40.28
N GLN A 26 0.61 -13.38 -39.73
CA GLN A 26 0.98 -14.68 -40.30
C GLN A 26 0.05 -15.00 -41.47
N THR A 27 0.62 -15.10 -42.67
CA THR A 27 -0.10 -15.47 -43.89
C THR A 27 0.33 -16.85 -44.37
N PRO A 28 -0.44 -17.52 -45.25
CA PRO A 28 -0.07 -18.83 -45.81
C PRO A 28 1.29 -18.86 -46.53
N PHE A 29 1.83 -17.70 -46.89
CA PHE A 29 3.11 -17.52 -47.60
C PHE A 29 4.22 -16.93 -46.72
N GLY A 30 4.02 -16.79 -45.40
CA GLY A 30 5.00 -16.25 -44.45
C GLY A 30 4.49 -15.08 -43.62
N ILE A 31 5.39 -14.47 -42.83
CA ILE A 31 5.06 -13.31 -42.00
C ILE A 31 5.14 -12.05 -42.88
N LYS A 32 4.04 -11.31 -42.97
CA LYS A 32 3.98 -10.02 -43.67
C LYS A 32 3.64 -8.93 -42.67
N ILE A 33 4.35 -7.80 -42.74
CA ILE A 33 3.97 -6.62 -41.96
C ILE A 33 2.81 -5.94 -42.68
N GLN A 34 1.70 -5.78 -41.97
CA GLN A 34 0.55 -5.02 -42.44
C GLN A 34 0.21 -3.94 -41.42
N ASN A 35 -0.23 -2.79 -41.93
CA ASN A 35 -0.78 -1.73 -41.09
C ASN A 35 -2.17 -2.19 -40.63
N VAL A 36 -2.25 -2.59 -39.36
CA VAL A 36 -3.50 -2.98 -38.71
C VAL A 36 -3.94 -1.80 -37.84
N GLU A 37 -5.23 -1.50 -37.86
CA GLU A 37 -5.82 -0.47 -37.01
C GLU A 37 -5.72 -0.91 -35.55
N VAL A 38 -5.17 -0.02 -34.71
CA VAL A 38 -5.04 -0.25 -33.26
C VAL A 38 -6.38 0.10 -32.62
N ASP A 39 -7.22 -0.91 -32.45
CA ASP A 39 -8.47 -0.78 -31.72
C ASP A 39 -8.24 -1.09 -30.24
N ILE A 40 -8.17 -0.02 -29.42
CA ILE A 40 -8.13 -0.14 -27.97
C ILE A 40 -9.56 0.12 -27.49
N ASP A 41 -10.12 -0.83 -26.75
CA ASP A 41 -11.44 -0.67 -26.13
C ASP A 41 -11.36 0.27 -24.92
N GLU A 42 -11.19 1.56 -25.21
CA GLU A 42 -11.12 2.63 -24.21
C GLU A 42 -12.40 2.69 -23.38
N LYS A 43 -13.54 2.30 -23.97
CA LYS A 43 -14.84 2.30 -23.29
C LYS A 43 -14.86 1.28 -22.15
N THR A 44 -14.46 0.03 -22.41
CA THR A 44 -14.41 -1.00 -21.37
C THR A 44 -13.38 -0.67 -20.29
N LEU A 45 -12.22 -0.14 -20.67
CA LEU A 45 -11.19 0.28 -19.71
C LEU A 45 -11.70 1.42 -18.80
N THR A 46 -12.35 2.41 -19.39
CA THR A 46 -12.99 3.52 -18.65
C THR A 46 -14.04 3.00 -17.67
N GLU A 47 -14.85 2.03 -18.09
CA GLU A 47 -15.89 1.45 -17.24
C GLU A 47 -15.28 0.69 -16.05
N ILE A 48 -14.22 -0.08 -16.26
CA ILE A 48 -13.50 -0.79 -15.18
C ILE A 48 -12.91 0.19 -14.16
N ALA A 49 -12.25 1.25 -14.63
CA ALA A 49 -11.70 2.29 -13.77
C ALA A 49 -12.81 2.98 -12.96
N ALA A 50 -13.90 3.37 -13.62
CA ALA A 50 -15.05 4.03 -12.99
C ALA A 50 -15.72 3.16 -11.91
N ILE A 51 -15.88 1.85 -12.16
CA ILE A 51 -16.49 0.91 -11.20
C ILE A 51 -15.70 0.83 -9.90
N THR A 52 -14.37 0.98 -9.97
CA THR A 52 -13.47 0.86 -8.82
C THR A 52 -13.09 2.21 -8.21
N GLY A 53 -13.53 3.32 -8.79
CA GLY A 53 -13.21 4.67 -8.34
C GLY A 53 -11.81 5.15 -8.73
N GLY A 54 -11.18 4.48 -9.70
CA GLY A 54 -9.97 4.97 -10.36
C GLY A 54 -10.28 5.80 -11.62
N GLN A 55 -9.25 6.07 -12.42
CA GLN A 55 -9.36 6.80 -13.68
C GLN A 55 -8.69 6.04 -14.84
N TYR A 56 -9.17 6.35 -16.05
CA TYR A 56 -8.58 5.87 -17.29
C TYR A 56 -7.57 6.88 -17.81
N PHE A 57 -6.42 6.38 -18.26
CA PHE A 57 -5.36 7.18 -18.88
C PHE A 57 -4.94 6.60 -20.22
N ARG A 58 -4.57 7.47 -21.16
CA ARG A 58 -3.99 7.10 -22.45
C ARG A 58 -2.52 7.45 -22.46
N ALA A 59 -1.66 6.48 -22.74
CA ALA A 59 -0.23 6.68 -22.91
C ALA A 59 0.15 6.40 -24.38
N GLU A 60 0.65 7.44 -25.06
CA GLU A 60 1.11 7.34 -26.46
C GLU A 60 2.60 7.02 -26.53
N ASP A 61 3.35 7.36 -25.48
CA ASP A 61 4.80 7.18 -25.37
C ASP A 61 5.24 6.81 -23.94
N ASN A 62 6.54 6.62 -23.74
CA ASN A 62 7.10 6.25 -22.45
C ASN A 62 7.08 7.42 -21.44
N GLU A 63 7.19 8.66 -21.92
CA GLU A 63 7.23 9.85 -21.08
C GLU A 63 5.85 10.11 -20.45
N SER A 64 4.80 10.08 -21.27
CA SER A 64 3.39 10.12 -20.85
C SER A 64 3.06 9.01 -19.87
N LEU A 65 3.53 7.78 -20.12
CA LEU A 65 3.37 6.68 -19.17
C LEU A 65 4.00 6.99 -17.80
N SER A 66 5.22 7.53 -17.79
CA SER A 66 5.91 7.94 -16.56
C SER A 66 5.16 9.06 -15.83
N ASN A 67 4.64 10.04 -16.57
CA ASN A 67 3.87 11.15 -15.99
C ASN A 67 2.57 10.67 -15.36
N ILE A 68 1.85 9.74 -16.00
CA ILE A 68 0.64 9.12 -15.45
C ILE A 68 0.95 8.40 -14.13
N TYR A 69 2.07 7.66 -14.05
CA TYR A 69 2.47 7.02 -12.79
C TYR A 69 2.75 8.02 -11.69
N HIS A 70 3.39 9.16 -12.02
CA HIS A 70 3.62 10.23 -11.04
C HIS A 70 2.32 10.86 -10.55
N GLU A 71 1.37 11.11 -11.45
CA GLU A 71 0.06 11.67 -11.10
C GLU A 71 -0.73 10.74 -10.16
N ILE A 72 -0.71 9.44 -10.45
CA ILE A 72 -1.33 8.42 -9.57
C ILE A 72 -0.66 8.39 -8.19
N ASP A 73 0.67 8.49 -8.11
CA ASP A 73 1.40 8.53 -6.83
C ASP A 73 1.04 9.77 -5.99
N GLU A 74 0.90 10.93 -6.63
CA GLU A 74 0.50 12.16 -5.92
C GLU A 74 -0.94 12.07 -5.37
N MET A 75 -1.85 11.47 -6.12
CA MET A 75 -3.25 11.30 -5.69
C MET A 75 -3.42 10.27 -4.56
N GLU A 76 -2.61 9.20 -4.52
CA GLU A 76 -2.75 8.10 -3.55
C GLU A 76 -1.86 8.24 -2.30
N LYS A 77 -0.85 9.13 -2.30
CA LYS A 77 0.10 9.33 -1.19
C LYS A 77 -0.55 9.61 0.16
N TYR A 78 -1.79 10.12 0.19
CA TYR A 78 -2.46 10.57 1.42
C TYR A 78 -3.04 9.43 2.29
N LEU A 79 -3.12 8.19 1.80
CA LEU A 79 -3.81 7.11 2.53
C LEU A 79 -2.95 6.31 3.51
N ILE A 80 -1.64 6.54 3.55
CA ILE A 80 -0.79 5.89 4.56
C ILE A 80 -0.90 6.63 5.89
N LYS A 81 -2.07 6.55 6.52
CA LYS A 81 -2.23 6.84 7.94
C LYS A 81 -1.59 5.66 8.67
N VAL A 82 -0.26 5.67 8.76
CA VAL A 82 0.47 4.81 9.71
C VAL A 82 0.01 5.29 11.08
N GLU A 83 -1.05 4.68 11.61
CA GLU A 83 -1.22 4.63 13.05
C GLU A 83 -0.01 3.88 13.57
N ASN A 84 1.10 4.60 13.75
CA ASN A 84 2.19 4.19 14.60
C ASN A 84 1.61 4.16 16.02
N VAL A 85 0.80 3.13 16.31
CA VAL A 85 0.42 2.76 17.66
C VAL A 85 1.73 2.28 18.29
N THR A 86 2.52 3.26 18.72
CA THR A 86 3.74 3.04 19.48
C THR A 86 3.26 2.48 20.80
N ARG A 87 3.14 1.15 20.86
CA ARG A 87 2.74 0.44 22.05
C ARG A 87 3.92 0.46 23.00
N LYS A 88 4.11 1.59 23.69
CA LYS A 88 5.06 1.71 24.80
C LYS A 88 4.62 0.71 25.87
N LYS A 89 5.26 -0.46 25.88
CA LYS A 89 5.11 -1.42 26.97
C LYS A 89 5.84 -0.84 28.18
N GLU A 90 5.09 -0.44 29.18
CA GLU A 90 5.61 0.07 30.44
C GLU A 90 6.20 -1.10 31.26
N LEU A 91 7.44 -1.50 30.93
CA LEU A 91 8.16 -2.57 31.62
C LEU A 91 8.66 -2.17 33.02
N TYR A 92 8.46 -0.91 33.46
CA TYR A 92 8.96 -0.43 34.76
C TYR A 92 8.08 -0.82 35.96
N LEU A 93 6.80 -1.12 35.73
CA LEU A 93 5.85 -1.52 36.77
C LEU A 93 6.30 -2.74 37.62
N PRO A 94 6.75 -3.87 37.04
CA PRO A 94 7.20 -5.01 37.84
C PRO A 94 8.43 -4.69 38.71
N PHE A 95 9.37 -3.88 38.20
CA PHE A 95 10.54 -3.46 38.96
C PHE A 95 10.19 -2.50 40.10
N ALA A 96 9.25 -1.57 39.87
CA ALA A 96 8.75 -0.67 40.91
C ALA A 96 8.06 -1.44 42.06
N LEU A 97 7.28 -2.47 41.73
CA LEU A 97 6.59 -3.31 42.70
C LEU A 97 7.59 -4.15 43.52
N LEU A 98 8.64 -4.67 42.88
CA LEU A 98 9.71 -5.41 43.55
C LEU A 98 10.50 -4.51 44.52
N ALA A 99 10.84 -3.29 44.11
CA ALA A 99 11.51 -2.32 44.97
C ALA A 99 10.64 -1.93 46.19
N LEU A 100 9.34 -1.72 45.98
CA LEU A 100 8.39 -1.42 47.05
C LEU A 100 8.28 -2.59 48.03
N SER A 101 8.24 -3.83 47.54
CA SER A 101 8.23 -5.02 48.39
C SER A 101 9.50 -5.15 49.24
N LEU A 102 10.68 -4.87 48.69
CA LEU A 102 11.95 -4.88 49.42
C LEU A 102 11.96 -3.87 50.58
N ILE A 103 11.48 -2.66 50.35
CA ILE A 103 11.38 -1.62 51.39
C ILE A 103 10.42 -2.05 52.51
N PHE A 104 9.28 -2.65 52.16
CA PHE A 104 8.34 -3.18 53.16
C PHE A 104 8.96 -4.30 54.00
N ILE A 105 9.69 -5.22 53.37
CA ILE A 105 10.41 -6.30 54.04
C ILE A 105 11.46 -5.71 54.99
N GLU A 106 12.28 -4.77 54.54
CA GLU A 106 13.28 -4.09 55.38
C GLU A 106 12.62 -3.44 56.60
N LEU A 107 11.52 -2.71 56.41
CA LEU A 107 10.82 -2.04 57.50
C LEU A 107 10.28 -3.05 58.53
N ILE A 108 9.74 -4.18 58.07
CA ILE A 108 9.23 -5.26 58.93
C ILE A 108 10.40 -5.93 59.67
N LEU A 109 11.51 -6.25 59.00
CA LEU A 109 12.68 -6.85 59.64
C LEU A 109 13.30 -5.88 60.66
N ARG A 110 13.37 -4.58 60.35
CA ARG A 110 13.86 -3.56 61.27
C ARG A 110 12.97 -3.40 62.49
N ARG A 111 11.65 -3.46 62.33
CA ARG A 111 10.69 -3.36 63.44
C ARG A 111 10.63 -4.62 64.30
N THR A 112 10.75 -5.79 63.68
CA THR A 112 10.42 -7.07 64.31
C THR A 112 11.66 -7.83 64.77
N TRP A 113 12.76 -7.73 64.02
CA TRP A 113 13.96 -8.55 64.25
C TRP A 113 15.13 -7.74 64.82
N LEU A 114 15.34 -6.50 64.36
CA LEU A 114 16.43 -5.65 64.87
C LEU A 114 16.12 -4.91 66.19
N ARG A 115 14.94 -5.14 66.77
CA ARG A 115 14.54 -4.55 68.06
C ARG A 115 14.65 -5.52 69.23
N SER A 116 15.07 -6.76 69.00
CA SER A 116 15.28 -7.77 70.03
C SER A 116 16.68 -8.35 69.97
N ILE A 117 17.70 -7.49 70.08
CA ILE A 117 18.97 -7.91 70.69
C ILE A 117 19.40 -6.75 71.61
N PRO A 118 19.41 -6.94 72.94
CA PRO A 118 20.04 -6.02 73.88
C PRO A 118 21.56 -5.94 73.68
#